data_AF-A0AAU1BJ97-F1
#
_entry.id   AF-A0AAU1BJ97-F1
#
_cell.length_a   1.000
_cell.length_b   1.000
_cell.length_c   1.000
_cell.angle_alpha   90.00
_cell.angle_beta   90.00
_cell.angle_gamma   90.00
#
_symmetry.space_group_name_H-M   'P 1'
#
loop_
_entity.id
_entity.type
_entity.pdbx_description
1 polymer ?
#
loop_
_entity_poly.entity_id
_entity_poly.type
_entity_poly.pdbx_seq_one_letter_code
_entity_poly.pdbx_strand_id
1 'polypeptide(L)'
;MGEIAADYLRALQETLRTDPAAFGLYDTACAAGERLAGMLGSLAEEGARSENALIARLVSEVGGDGGTLADAAVRRGLAAAVRDVRDRHPELDDVMGAGAAGGGFAWDILCDLYQLFFADMVGEFLRSVVAEHVIKPAVPALILVDPEGKIAGWIAEKVVDLVPNPCERSAEATELAQAVDTAKSVVDMTQDPSLVLPKIAEKLVPGAVGKVLGLIAEEVVGDEGAVA
;
A
#
# COMPACT_ATOMS: atom_id res chain seq x y z
N MET A 1 -5.92 18.57 -13.59
CA MET A 1 -4.99 17.86 -12.69
C MET A 1 -4.87 16.38 -13.03
N GLY A 2 -5.98 15.65 -13.22
CA GLY A 2 -5.92 14.21 -13.56
C GLY A 2 -5.10 13.86 -14.81
N GLU A 3 -5.16 14.64 -15.88
CA GLU A 3 -4.36 14.41 -17.10
C GLU A 3 -2.84 14.53 -16.83
N ILE A 4 -2.43 15.57 -16.10
CA ILE A 4 -1.03 15.77 -15.70
C ILE A 4 -0.56 14.61 -14.81
N ALA A 5 -1.33 14.24 -13.80
CA ALA A 5 -0.99 13.14 -12.90
C ALA A 5 -0.90 11.79 -13.64
N ALA A 6 -1.77 11.55 -14.63
CA ALA A 6 -1.73 10.37 -15.48
C ALA A 6 -0.45 10.31 -16.32
N ASP A 7 -0.02 11.44 -16.88
CA ASP A 7 1.20 11.50 -17.69
C ASP A 7 2.46 11.27 -16.83
N TYR A 8 2.52 11.83 -15.62
CA TYR A 8 3.60 11.56 -14.68
C TYR A 8 3.64 10.10 -14.21
N LEU A 9 2.47 9.50 -13.95
CA LEU A 9 2.39 8.08 -13.60
C LEU A 9 2.85 7.19 -14.76
N ARG A 10 2.42 7.48 -16.00
CA ARG A 10 2.87 6.75 -17.19
C ARG A 10 4.39 6.87 -17.37
N ALA A 11 4.93 8.08 -17.26
CA ALA A 11 6.36 8.33 -17.39
C ALA A 11 7.19 7.59 -16.32
N LEU A 12 6.70 7.55 -15.07
CA LEU A 12 7.32 6.77 -14.00
C LEU A 12 7.36 5.28 -14.35
N GLN A 13 6.23 4.70 -14.75
CA GLN A 13 6.16 3.28 -15.08
C GLN A 13 7.03 2.93 -16.30
N GLU A 14 7.07 3.78 -17.33
CA GLU A 14 7.96 3.61 -18.48
C GLU A 14 9.44 3.66 -18.06
N THR A 15 9.79 4.57 -17.17
CA THR A 15 11.15 4.69 -16.62
C THR A 15 11.53 3.42 -15.87
N LEU A 16 10.68 2.94 -14.97
CA LEU A 16 10.95 1.75 -14.15
C LEU A 16 10.98 0.46 -14.98
N ARG A 17 10.18 0.34 -16.04
CA ARG A 17 10.30 -0.79 -16.99
C ARG A 17 11.63 -0.81 -17.71
N THR A 18 12.22 0.36 -17.97
CA THR A 18 13.51 0.49 -18.66
C THR A 18 14.68 0.28 -17.70
N ASP A 19 14.57 0.85 -16.50
CA ASP A 19 15.55 0.75 -15.43
C ASP A 19 14.82 0.50 -14.09
N PRO A 20 14.66 -0.77 -13.67
CA PRO A 20 14.00 -1.11 -12.41
C PRO A 20 14.70 -0.53 -11.17
N ALA A 21 15.99 -0.17 -11.27
CA ALA A 21 16.75 0.43 -10.18
C ALA A 21 16.59 1.96 -10.12
N ALA A 22 15.87 2.56 -11.08
CA ALA A 22 15.67 4.00 -11.11
C ALA A 22 15.05 4.48 -9.78
N PHE A 23 15.68 5.53 -9.23
CA PHE A 23 15.31 6.15 -7.94
C PHE A 23 15.41 5.24 -6.71
N GLY A 24 15.89 3.99 -6.86
CA GLY A 24 15.84 2.97 -5.80
C GLY A 24 14.42 2.60 -5.37
N LEU A 25 13.40 2.97 -6.15
CA LEU A 25 12.01 2.94 -5.69
C LEU A 25 11.51 1.51 -5.47
N TYR A 26 11.86 0.58 -6.35
CA TYR A 26 11.46 -0.82 -6.22
C TYR A 26 11.99 -1.47 -4.94
N ASP A 27 13.30 -1.35 -4.69
CA ASP A 27 13.95 -1.96 -3.52
C ASP A 27 13.47 -1.32 -2.22
N THR A 28 13.35 0.01 -2.17
CA THR A 28 12.82 0.73 -1.02
C THR A 28 11.36 0.37 -0.75
N ALA A 29 10.53 0.27 -1.79
CA ALA A 29 9.13 -0.12 -1.67
C ALA A 29 8.98 -1.57 -1.17
N CYS A 30 9.78 -2.51 -1.68
CA CYS A 30 9.78 -3.89 -1.20
C CYS A 30 10.19 -3.97 0.27
N ALA A 31 11.32 -3.37 0.65
CA ALA A 31 11.79 -3.39 2.02
C ALA A 31 10.80 -2.73 3.00
N ALA A 32 10.15 -1.64 2.60
CA ALA A 32 9.09 -1.02 3.40
C ALA A 32 7.85 -1.92 3.48
N GLY A 33 7.40 -2.49 2.38
CA GLY A 33 6.25 -3.41 2.35
C GLY A 33 6.45 -4.64 3.25
N GLU A 34 7.64 -5.22 3.26
CA GLU A 34 7.99 -6.36 4.13
C GLU A 34 7.95 -5.97 5.61
N ARG A 35 8.49 -4.80 5.96
CA ARG A 35 8.42 -4.27 7.33
C ARG A 35 6.97 -4.00 7.76
N LEU A 36 6.16 -3.40 6.89
CA LEU A 36 4.73 -3.18 7.15
C LEU A 36 4.00 -4.50 7.37
N ALA A 37 4.21 -5.49 6.49
CA ALA A 37 3.61 -6.82 6.62
C ALA A 37 3.95 -7.49 7.96
N GLY A 38 5.22 -7.38 8.39
CA GLY A 38 5.66 -7.89 9.69
C GLY A 38 5.02 -7.19 10.89
N MET A 39 4.66 -5.92 10.75
CA MET A 39 4.01 -5.14 11.82
C MET A 39 2.52 -5.44 11.99
N LEU A 40 1.83 -5.95 10.97
CA LEU A 40 0.36 -6.11 11.02
C LEU A 40 -0.08 -6.94 12.22
N GLY A 41 0.65 -8.00 12.58
CA GLY A 41 0.33 -8.83 13.76
C GLY A 41 0.39 -8.05 15.07
N SER A 42 1.45 -7.25 15.27
CA SER A 42 1.57 -6.43 16.49
C SER A 42 0.51 -5.32 16.54
N LEU A 43 0.14 -4.75 15.39
CA LEU A 43 -0.97 -3.78 15.33
C LEU A 43 -2.32 -4.43 15.63
N ALA A 44 -2.54 -5.69 15.22
CA ALA A 44 -3.74 -6.45 15.54
C ALA A 44 -3.87 -6.75 17.04
N GLU A 45 -2.75 -6.92 17.74
CA GLU A 45 -2.72 -7.19 19.18
C GLU A 45 -2.75 -5.91 20.03
N GLU A 46 -1.96 -4.91 19.66
CA GLU A 46 -1.65 -3.75 20.49
C GLU A 46 -2.37 -2.46 20.06
N GLY A 47 -2.71 -2.36 18.77
CA GLY A 47 -3.27 -1.16 18.16
C GLY A 47 -2.37 0.08 18.33
N ALA A 48 -2.99 1.25 18.48
CA ALA A 48 -2.31 2.50 18.81
C ALA A 48 -3.18 3.41 19.68
N ARG A 49 -2.52 4.30 20.43
CA ARG A 49 -3.18 5.24 21.37
C ARG A 49 -3.70 6.52 20.73
N SER A 50 -3.29 6.81 19.50
CA SER A 50 -3.73 7.97 18.71
C SER A 50 -3.19 7.86 17.29
N GLU A 51 -3.77 8.63 16.36
CA GLU A 51 -3.28 8.74 14.98
C GLU A 51 -1.79 9.12 14.94
N ASN A 52 -1.39 10.16 15.68
CA ASN A 52 0.00 10.59 15.72
C ASN A 52 0.94 9.52 16.29
N ALA A 53 0.48 8.73 17.27
CA ALA A 53 1.27 7.62 17.80
C ALA A 53 1.41 6.49 16.78
N LEU A 54 0.34 6.17 16.03
CA LEU A 54 0.36 5.18 14.96
C LEU A 54 1.31 5.61 13.83
N ILE A 55 1.17 6.85 13.34
CA ILE A 55 2.05 7.40 12.30
C ILE A 55 3.51 7.39 12.78
N ALA A 56 3.78 7.84 14.01
CA ALA A 56 5.15 7.86 14.53
C ALA A 56 5.74 6.45 14.61
N ARG A 57 4.96 5.46 15.06
CA ARG A 57 5.36 4.06 15.12
C ARG A 57 5.66 3.51 13.73
N LEU A 58 4.74 3.65 12.79
CA LEU A 58 4.89 3.19 11.41
C LEU A 58 6.09 3.86 10.71
N VAL A 59 6.25 5.16 10.84
CA VAL A 59 7.40 5.88 10.25
C VAL A 59 8.72 5.39 10.84
N SER A 60 8.76 5.07 12.15
CA SER A 60 9.95 4.57 12.81
C SER A 60 10.30 3.14 12.41
N GLU A 61 9.30 2.27 12.24
CA GLU A 61 9.51 0.84 12.01
C GLU A 61 9.53 0.47 10.51
N VAL A 62 8.77 1.17 9.67
CA VAL A 62 8.61 0.89 8.23
C VAL A 62 9.37 1.88 7.36
N GLY A 63 9.49 3.13 7.80
CA GLY A 63 9.98 4.26 7.01
C GLY A 63 11.44 4.18 6.54
N GLY A 64 12.21 3.22 7.07
CA GLY A 64 13.61 2.99 6.75
C GLY A 64 14.54 4.12 7.25
N ASP A 65 15.85 3.86 7.28
CA ASP A 65 16.85 4.83 7.75
C ASP A 65 17.47 5.68 6.63
N GLY A 66 17.02 5.48 5.39
CA GLY A 66 17.54 6.16 4.20
C GLY A 66 17.11 7.62 4.08
N GLY A 67 17.87 8.39 3.29
CA GLY A 67 17.63 9.80 3.01
C GLY A 67 17.20 10.09 1.57
N THR A 68 16.73 9.08 0.83
CA THR A 68 16.35 9.23 -0.58
C THR A 68 14.94 9.78 -0.76
N LEU A 69 14.59 10.13 -2.01
CA LEU A 69 13.23 10.52 -2.37
C LEU A 69 12.23 9.39 -2.13
N ALA A 70 12.63 8.14 -2.39
CA ALA A 70 11.81 6.96 -2.14
C ALA A 70 11.55 6.77 -0.64
N ASP A 71 12.57 6.95 0.22
CA ASP A 71 12.40 6.87 1.68
C ASP A 71 11.44 7.95 2.18
N ALA A 72 11.56 9.17 1.65
CA ALA A 72 10.66 10.25 1.99
C ALA A 72 9.21 9.97 1.54
N ALA A 73 9.04 9.35 0.36
CA ALA A 73 7.75 8.93 -0.15
C ALA A 73 7.12 7.82 0.70
N VAL A 74 7.90 6.83 1.17
CA VAL A 74 7.43 5.81 2.12
C VAL A 74 6.89 6.46 3.39
N ARG A 75 7.65 7.37 4.01
CA ARG A 75 7.24 8.01 5.27
C ARG A 75 5.98 8.87 5.12
N ARG A 76 5.88 9.61 4.01
CA ARG A 76 4.68 10.41 3.70
C ARG A 76 3.49 9.51 3.33
N GLY A 77 3.73 8.46 2.55
CA GLY A 77 2.73 7.47 2.17
C GLY A 77 2.13 6.75 3.38
N LEU A 78 2.93 6.37 4.38
CA LEU A 78 2.43 5.83 5.65
C LEU A 78 1.50 6.81 6.37
N ALA A 79 1.89 8.08 6.44
CA ALA A 79 1.09 9.10 7.09
C ALA A 79 -0.22 9.39 6.31
N ALA A 80 -0.21 9.31 4.98
CA ALA A 80 -1.40 9.41 4.15
C ALA A 80 -2.30 8.19 4.34
N ALA A 81 -1.75 6.97 4.23
CA ALA A 81 -2.49 5.73 4.39
C ALA A 81 -3.20 5.62 5.75
N VAL A 82 -2.57 6.06 6.84
CA VAL A 82 -3.23 6.10 8.15
C VAL A 82 -4.45 7.02 8.16
N ARG A 83 -4.37 8.17 7.48
CA ARG A 83 -5.50 9.11 7.39
C ARG A 83 -6.61 8.55 6.52
N ASP A 84 -6.25 7.97 5.37
CA ASP A 84 -7.21 7.40 4.43
C ASP A 84 -7.92 6.16 5.02
N VAL A 85 -7.19 5.31 5.76
CA VAL A 85 -7.78 4.20 6.54
C VAL A 85 -8.74 4.74 7.59
N ARG A 86 -8.36 5.79 8.32
CA ARG A 86 -9.21 6.40 9.35
C ARG A 86 -10.49 7.00 8.75
N ASP A 87 -10.40 7.60 7.57
CA ASP A 87 -11.56 8.14 6.86
C ASP A 87 -12.51 7.01 6.38
N ARG A 88 -11.98 5.84 6.04
CA ARG A 88 -12.76 4.64 5.68
C ARG A 88 -13.32 3.89 6.88
N HIS A 89 -12.61 3.94 8.01
CA HIS A 89 -12.94 3.22 9.24
C HIS A 89 -13.06 4.20 10.42
N PRO A 90 -14.16 4.98 10.51
CA PRO A 90 -14.39 5.88 11.63
C PRO A 90 -14.36 5.20 13.00
N GLU A 91 -14.66 3.90 13.07
CA GLU A 91 -14.53 3.07 14.28
C GLU A 91 -13.11 3.01 14.85
N LEU A 92 -12.08 3.33 14.05
CA LEU A 92 -10.70 3.42 14.50
C LEU A 92 -10.52 4.51 15.56
N ASP A 93 -11.31 5.58 15.52
CA ASP A 93 -11.28 6.65 16.52
C ASP A 93 -11.71 6.16 17.90
N ASP A 94 -12.70 5.26 17.95
CA ASP A 94 -13.18 4.66 19.19
C ASP A 94 -12.13 3.70 19.77
N VAL A 95 -11.49 2.89 18.92
CA VAL A 95 -10.43 1.95 19.33
C VAL A 95 -9.20 2.70 19.85
N MET A 96 -8.77 3.75 19.14
CA MET A 96 -7.64 4.58 19.59
C MET A 96 -7.97 5.38 20.85
N GLY A 97 -9.22 5.85 20.99
CA GLY A 97 -9.71 6.61 22.13
C GLY A 97 -9.89 5.79 23.41
N ALA A 98 -10.23 4.51 23.28
CA ALA A 98 -10.35 3.57 24.41
C ALA A 98 -9.00 3.25 25.08
N GLY A 99 -7.87 3.55 24.41
CA GLY A 99 -6.52 3.27 24.90
C GLY A 99 -6.23 1.78 25.02
N ALA A 100 -5.13 1.43 25.70
CA ALA A 100 -4.61 0.05 25.81
C ALA A 100 -5.56 -0.97 26.46
N ALA A 101 -6.77 -0.57 26.87
CA ALA A 101 -7.82 -1.44 27.37
C ALA A 101 -8.76 -1.96 26.25
N GLY A 102 -8.71 -1.38 25.05
CA GLY A 102 -9.65 -1.64 23.94
C GLY A 102 -9.27 -2.77 22.98
N GLY A 103 -8.09 -3.39 23.12
CA GLY A 103 -7.56 -4.36 22.15
C GLY A 103 -6.90 -3.67 20.94
N GLY A 104 -6.32 -4.46 20.04
CA GLY A 104 -5.69 -3.95 18.81
C GLY A 104 -6.65 -3.77 17.65
N PHE A 105 -6.12 -3.58 16.45
CA PHE A 105 -6.92 -3.29 15.26
C PHE A 105 -7.50 -4.54 14.62
N ALA A 106 -8.70 -4.41 14.05
CA ALA A 106 -9.32 -5.47 13.27
C ALA A 106 -8.54 -5.72 11.96
N TRP A 107 -8.55 -6.96 11.49
CA TRP A 107 -7.72 -7.39 10.35
C TRP A 107 -8.11 -6.74 9.02
N ASP A 108 -9.38 -6.42 8.83
CA ASP A 108 -9.89 -5.66 7.69
C ASP A 108 -9.24 -4.27 7.61
N ILE A 109 -9.20 -3.54 8.72
CA ILE A 109 -8.51 -2.23 8.82
C ILE A 109 -7.03 -2.36 8.44
N LEU A 110 -6.38 -3.44 8.89
CA LEU A 110 -4.96 -3.69 8.62
C LEU A 110 -4.69 -4.07 7.17
N CYS A 111 -5.60 -4.82 6.54
CA CYS A 111 -5.55 -5.15 5.12
C CYS A 111 -5.75 -3.90 4.25
N ASP A 112 -6.63 -2.99 4.65
CA ASP A 112 -6.82 -1.69 4.00
C ASP A 112 -5.59 -0.80 4.16
N LEU A 113 -4.98 -0.75 5.36
CA LEU A 113 -3.72 -0.04 5.59
C LEU A 113 -2.60 -0.54 4.68
N TYR A 114 -2.52 -1.87 4.49
CA TYR A 114 -1.55 -2.46 3.56
C TYR A 114 -1.78 -1.96 2.13
N GLN A 115 -3.02 -2.01 1.62
CA GLN A 115 -3.32 -1.59 0.25
C GLN A 115 -3.06 -0.10 0.03
N LEU A 116 -3.59 0.74 0.93
CA LEU A 116 -3.46 2.18 0.87
C LEU A 116 -1.99 2.62 0.95
N PHE A 117 -1.18 1.97 1.79
CA PHE A 117 0.24 2.28 1.89
C PHE A 117 0.96 2.24 0.53
N PHE A 118 0.78 1.19 -0.26
CA PHE A 118 1.45 1.10 -1.57
C PHE A 118 0.95 2.16 -2.53
N ALA A 119 -0.36 2.45 -2.50
CA ALA A 119 -0.96 3.45 -3.36
C ALA A 119 -0.47 4.87 -3.03
N ASP A 120 -0.52 5.23 -1.75
CA ASP A 120 -0.13 6.53 -1.24
C ASP A 120 1.37 6.78 -1.36
N MET A 121 2.20 5.76 -1.20
CA MET A 121 3.63 5.87 -1.42
C MET A 121 3.96 6.25 -2.87
N VAL A 122 3.28 5.67 -3.86
CA VAL A 122 3.44 6.07 -5.27
C VAL A 122 2.91 7.48 -5.51
N GLY A 123 1.76 7.82 -4.94
CA GLY A 123 1.20 9.17 -5.01
C GLY A 123 2.14 10.23 -4.45
N GLU A 124 2.72 9.98 -3.27
CA GLU A 124 3.66 10.87 -2.60
C GLU A 124 5.01 10.96 -3.32
N PHE A 125 5.49 9.85 -3.90
CA PHE A 125 6.68 9.87 -4.73
C PHE A 125 6.49 10.80 -5.94
N LEU A 126 5.41 10.61 -6.69
CA LEU A 126 5.11 11.42 -7.87
C LEU A 126 4.82 12.88 -7.53
N ARG A 127 4.08 13.15 -6.45
CA ARG A 127 3.90 14.52 -5.94
C ARG A 127 5.26 15.20 -5.70
N SER A 128 6.23 14.47 -5.18
CA SER A 128 7.57 14.99 -4.93
C SER A 128 8.35 15.23 -6.23
N VAL A 129 8.29 14.32 -7.21
CA VAL A 129 8.90 14.48 -8.53
C VAL A 129 8.32 15.68 -9.28
N VAL A 130 7.00 15.84 -9.25
CA VAL A 130 6.29 16.98 -9.87
C VAL A 130 6.71 18.28 -9.21
N ALA A 131 6.76 18.34 -7.88
CA ALA A 131 7.22 19.52 -7.17
C ALA A 131 8.65 19.91 -7.60
N GLU A 132 9.55 18.95 -7.77
CA GLU A 132 10.92 19.25 -8.18
C GLU A 132 11.04 19.70 -9.65
N HIS A 133 10.30 19.08 -10.57
CA HIS A 133 10.35 19.41 -12.01
C HIS A 133 9.60 20.69 -12.38
N VAL A 134 8.50 21.01 -11.70
CA VAL A 134 7.68 22.17 -12.02
C VAL A 134 8.22 23.47 -11.39
N ILE A 135 8.97 23.37 -10.27
CA ILE A 135 9.56 24.55 -9.60
C ILE A 135 10.81 25.07 -10.34
N LYS A 136 11.48 24.24 -11.16
CA LYS A 136 12.67 24.62 -11.95
C LYS A 136 12.35 24.52 -13.45
N PRO A 137 11.61 25.48 -14.06
CA PRO A 137 12.31 26.66 -14.59
C PRO A 137 11.44 27.96 -14.65
N ALA A 138 12.02 29.08 -14.23
CA ALA A 138 11.77 30.44 -14.75
C ALA A 138 10.32 30.98 -14.85
N VAL A 139 9.34 30.48 -14.09
CA VAL A 139 7.99 31.07 -14.02
C VAL A 139 7.66 31.51 -12.58
N PRO A 140 7.71 32.81 -12.25
CA PRO A 140 7.38 33.34 -10.92
C PRO A 140 5.85 33.36 -10.65
N ALA A 141 5.16 32.24 -10.93
CA ALA A 141 3.72 32.10 -10.72
C ALA A 141 3.24 30.71 -10.24
N LEU A 142 4.14 29.71 -10.08
CA LEU A 142 3.73 28.34 -9.72
C LEU A 142 3.88 28.01 -8.22
N ILE A 143 3.32 28.87 -7.36
CA ILE A 143 2.97 28.50 -5.96
C ILE A 143 1.68 27.64 -5.92
N LEU A 144 1.22 27.13 -7.08
CA LEU A 144 -0.10 26.53 -7.26
C LEU A 144 -0.08 25.09 -7.82
N VAL A 145 1.03 24.37 -7.71
CA VAL A 145 1.17 23.08 -8.43
C VAL A 145 0.33 21.97 -7.79
N ASP A 146 0.19 21.95 -6.46
CA ASP A 146 -0.72 21.03 -5.76
C ASP A 146 -0.98 21.46 -4.30
N PRO A 147 -1.71 22.57 -4.06
CA PRO A 147 -1.92 23.10 -2.71
C PRO A 147 -2.79 22.18 -1.83
N GLU A 148 -3.55 21.26 -2.41
CA GLU A 148 -4.51 20.40 -1.71
C GLU A 148 -4.11 18.90 -1.69
N GLY A 149 -2.94 18.52 -2.22
CA GLY A 149 -2.55 17.10 -2.27
C GLY A 149 -3.31 16.28 -3.31
N LYS A 150 -3.97 16.95 -4.26
CA LYS A 150 -4.82 16.35 -5.31
C LYS A 150 -4.05 15.43 -6.24
N ILE A 151 -2.74 15.65 -6.43
CA ILE A 151 -1.92 14.78 -7.28
C ILE A 151 -1.72 13.43 -6.59
N ALA A 152 -1.29 13.43 -5.33
CA ALA A 152 -1.06 12.21 -4.58
C ALA A 152 -2.36 11.40 -4.44
N GLY A 153 -3.46 12.05 -4.03
CA GLY A 153 -4.76 11.39 -3.90
C GLY A 153 -5.28 10.83 -5.22
N TRP A 154 -5.20 11.57 -6.33
CA TRP A 154 -5.64 11.06 -7.64
C TRP A 154 -4.82 9.85 -8.09
N ILE A 155 -3.50 9.85 -7.84
CA ILE A 155 -2.64 8.72 -8.19
C ILE A 155 -2.96 7.51 -7.33
N ALA A 156 -3.10 7.70 -6.02
CA ALA A 156 -3.45 6.65 -5.07
C ALA A 156 -4.77 5.98 -5.48
N GLU A 157 -5.81 6.76 -5.81
CA GLU A 157 -7.09 6.26 -6.35
C GLU A 157 -6.92 5.39 -7.61
N LYS A 158 -5.91 5.66 -8.46
CA LYS A 158 -5.69 4.88 -9.69
C LYS A 158 -4.94 3.58 -9.49
N VAL A 159 -4.13 3.47 -8.45
CA VAL A 159 -3.26 2.31 -8.26
C VAL A 159 -3.69 1.43 -7.09
N VAL A 160 -4.56 1.90 -6.20
CA VAL A 160 -5.02 1.13 -5.02
C VAL A 160 -5.67 -0.19 -5.43
N ASP A 161 -6.49 -0.20 -6.48
CA ASP A 161 -7.15 -1.41 -6.99
C ASP A 161 -6.18 -2.44 -7.58
N LEU A 162 -4.94 -2.04 -7.89
CA LEU A 162 -3.90 -2.94 -8.36
C LEU A 162 -3.23 -3.71 -7.21
N VAL A 163 -3.32 -3.18 -5.98
CA VAL A 163 -2.66 -3.76 -4.81
C VAL A 163 -3.49 -4.95 -4.31
N PRO A 164 -2.94 -6.17 -4.24
CA PRO A 164 -3.69 -7.31 -3.71
C PRO A 164 -4.02 -7.10 -2.23
N ASN A 165 -5.28 -7.38 -1.84
CA ASN A 165 -5.70 -7.35 -0.44
C ASN A 165 -5.27 -8.65 0.28
N PRO A 166 -4.49 -8.58 1.38
CA PRO A 166 -4.07 -9.79 2.10
C PRO A 166 -5.24 -10.63 2.66
N CYS A 167 -6.32 -9.97 3.08
CA CYS A 167 -7.49 -10.62 3.64
C CYS A 167 -8.25 -11.41 2.57
N GLU A 168 -8.45 -10.83 1.38
CA GLU A 168 -9.05 -11.55 0.24
C GLU A 168 -8.23 -12.79 -0.14
N ARG A 169 -6.90 -12.64 -0.23
CA ARG A 169 -6.00 -13.78 -0.54
C ARG A 169 -6.02 -14.87 0.51
N SER A 170 -6.19 -14.50 1.78
CA SER A 170 -6.36 -15.47 2.86
C SER A 170 -7.70 -16.20 2.76
N ALA A 171 -8.78 -15.51 2.38
CA ALA A 171 -10.09 -16.11 2.19
C ALA A 171 -10.05 -17.11 1.02
N GLU A 172 -9.51 -16.72 -0.13
CA GLU A 172 -9.32 -17.59 -1.31
C GLU A 172 -8.52 -18.86 -0.98
N ALA A 173 -7.41 -18.72 -0.24
CA ALA A 173 -6.59 -19.86 0.16
C ALA A 173 -7.35 -20.81 1.10
N THR A 174 -8.18 -20.26 1.99
CA THR A 174 -9.02 -21.04 2.91
C THR A 174 -10.11 -21.80 2.15
N GLU A 175 -10.79 -21.14 1.21
CA GLU A 175 -11.80 -21.75 0.35
C GLU A 175 -11.21 -22.88 -0.50
N LEU A 176 -10.03 -22.66 -1.09
CA LEU A 176 -9.32 -23.67 -1.87
C LEU A 176 -8.93 -24.87 -1.00
N ALA A 177 -8.41 -24.62 0.21
CA ALA A 177 -8.06 -25.67 1.16
C ALA A 177 -9.31 -26.49 1.56
N GLN A 178 -10.43 -25.83 1.85
CA GLN A 178 -11.70 -26.50 2.16
C GLN A 178 -12.20 -27.33 0.97
N ALA A 179 -12.11 -26.83 -0.26
CA ALA A 179 -12.47 -27.58 -1.46
C ALA A 179 -11.61 -28.85 -1.65
N VAL A 180 -10.32 -28.78 -1.32
CA VAL A 180 -9.38 -29.92 -1.39
C VAL A 180 -9.55 -30.90 -0.22
N ASP A 181 -9.79 -30.41 1.01
CA ASP A 181 -10.06 -31.26 2.19
C ASP A 181 -11.40 -31.98 2.10
N THR A 182 -12.38 -31.40 1.39
CA THR A 182 -13.62 -32.13 1.04
C THR A 182 -13.31 -33.38 0.17
N ALA A 183 -12.14 -33.44 -0.48
CA ALA A 183 -11.64 -34.60 -1.23
C ALA A 183 -10.63 -35.48 -0.46
N LYS A 184 -10.09 -35.05 0.69
CA LYS A 184 -9.21 -35.82 1.57
C LYS A 184 -9.57 -35.56 3.04
N SER A 185 -10.31 -36.50 3.63
CA SER A 185 -10.54 -36.50 5.07
C SER A 185 -9.20 -36.59 5.84
N VAL A 186 -9.11 -35.81 6.92
CA VAL A 186 -8.00 -35.59 7.90
C VAL A 186 -6.91 -34.64 7.36
N VAL A 187 -6.71 -33.41 7.89
CA VAL A 187 -6.02 -33.03 9.15
C VAL A 187 -6.15 -31.51 9.41
N ASP A 188 -6.59 -31.14 10.62
CA ASP A 188 -6.08 -30.06 11.50
C ASP A 188 -5.22 -28.94 10.87
N MET A 189 -5.84 -27.89 10.30
CA MET A 189 -5.19 -26.60 10.01
C MET A 189 -6.14 -25.41 10.19
N THR A 190 -6.81 -25.31 11.33
CA THR A 190 -7.24 -23.98 11.82
C THR A 190 -6.00 -23.26 12.37
N GLN A 191 -5.12 -22.80 11.47
CA GLN A 191 -4.09 -21.84 11.84
C GLN A 191 -4.80 -20.55 12.24
N ASP A 192 -4.44 -20.00 13.40
CA ASP A 192 -4.93 -18.69 13.85
C ASP A 192 -4.67 -17.66 12.72
N PRO A 193 -5.71 -16.97 12.20
CA PRO A 193 -5.57 -15.94 11.18
C PRO A 193 -4.48 -14.92 11.53
N SER A 194 -4.26 -14.68 12.82
CA SER A 194 -3.22 -13.77 13.33
C SER A 194 -1.80 -14.15 12.92
N LEU A 195 -1.52 -15.45 12.72
CA LEU A 195 -0.21 -15.99 12.35
C LEU A 195 -0.02 -16.14 10.83
N VAL A 196 -1.12 -16.08 10.08
CA VAL A 196 -1.14 -16.38 8.64
C VAL A 196 -1.15 -15.08 7.82
N LEU A 197 -1.95 -14.09 8.22
CA LEU A 197 -2.11 -12.85 7.46
C LEU A 197 -0.81 -12.05 7.29
N PRO A 198 0.04 -11.86 8.31
CA PRO A 198 1.34 -11.20 8.12
C PRO A 198 2.22 -11.89 7.07
N LYS A 199 2.23 -13.23 7.05
CA LYS A 199 3.01 -14.01 6.08
C LYS A 199 2.43 -13.96 4.67
N ILE A 200 1.10 -13.88 4.56
CA ILE A 200 0.43 -13.65 3.27
C ILE A 200 0.80 -12.26 2.76
N ALA A 201 0.65 -11.23 3.58
CA ALA A 201 0.99 -9.86 3.25
C ALA A 201 2.45 -9.72 2.79
N GLU A 202 3.39 -10.36 3.49
CA GLU A 202 4.82 -10.38 3.14
C GLU A 202 5.05 -10.99 1.75
N LYS A 203 4.43 -12.14 1.46
CA LYS A 203 4.53 -12.81 0.15
C LYS A 203 3.93 -11.98 -1.00
N LEU A 204 2.96 -11.13 -0.70
CA LEU A 204 2.32 -10.27 -1.70
C LEU A 204 3.18 -9.06 -2.07
N VAL A 205 4.15 -8.67 -1.23
CA VAL A 205 4.90 -7.42 -1.40
C VAL A 205 5.55 -7.28 -2.78
N PRO A 206 6.33 -8.24 -3.31
CA PRO A 206 6.96 -8.06 -4.62
C PRO A 206 5.92 -7.90 -5.74
N GLY A 207 4.79 -8.60 -5.64
CA GLY A 207 3.69 -8.49 -6.59
C GLY A 207 2.95 -7.15 -6.49
N ALA A 208 2.67 -6.69 -5.27
CA ALA A 208 2.06 -5.39 -5.00
C ALA A 208 2.92 -4.25 -5.56
N VAL A 209 4.21 -4.23 -5.22
CA VAL A 209 5.18 -3.24 -5.70
C VAL A 209 5.29 -3.31 -7.23
N GLY A 210 5.45 -4.51 -7.79
CA GLY A 210 5.55 -4.70 -9.23
C GLY A 210 4.33 -4.17 -9.99
N LYS A 211 3.12 -4.34 -9.46
CA LYS A 211 1.88 -3.84 -10.07
C LYS A 211 1.76 -2.32 -9.99
N VAL A 212 1.91 -1.72 -8.80
CA VAL A 212 1.75 -0.25 -8.65
C VAL A 212 2.83 0.53 -9.40
N LEU A 213 4.02 -0.05 -9.54
CA LEU A 213 5.12 0.52 -10.33
C LEU A 213 5.06 0.17 -11.83
N GLY A 214 4.04 -0.58 -12.27
CA GLY A 214 3.84 -0.93 -13.68
C GLY A 214 4.89 -1.86 -14.27
N LEU A 215 5.59 -2.63 -13.44
CA LEU A 215 6.58 -3.65 -13.81
C LEU A 215 5.93 -5.00 -14.12
N ILE A 216 4.75 -5.26 -13.55
CA ILE A 216 3.94 -6.44 -13.82
C ILE A 216 2.67 -5.96 -14.52
N ALA A 217 2.46 -6.41 -15.76
CA ALA A 217 1.19 -6.20 -16.44
C ALA A 217 0.13 -7.13 -15.83
N GLU A 218 -1.11 -6.66 -15.75
CA GLU A 218 -2.23 -7.60 -15.62
C GLU A 218 -2.25 -8.47 -16.89
N GLU A 219 -2.14 -9.79 -16.73
CA GLU A 219 -2.69 -10.68 -17.75
C GLU A 219 -4.20 -10.42 -17.76
N VAL A 220 -4.64 -9.52 -18.64
CA VAL A 220 -6.03 -9.48 -19.07
C VAL A 220 -6.26 -10.86 -19.68
N VAL A 221 -6.96 -11.73 -18.94
CA VAL A 221 -7.55 -12.93 -19.53
C VAL A 221 -8.53 -12.43 -20.57
N GLY A 222 -8.04 -12.36 -21.81
CA GLY A 222 -8.85 -12.01 -22.96
C GLY A 222 -9.92 -13.09 -23.13
N ASP A 223 -11.18 -12.69 -22.91
CA ASP A 223 -12.31 -13.35 -23.56
C ASP A 223 -12.22 -13.01 -25.06
N GLU A 224 -11.31 -13.67 -25.76
CA GLU A 224 -11.31 -13.74 -27.22
C GLU A 224 -12.02 -15.03 -27.64
N GLY A 225 -13.24 -14.85 -28.14
CA GLY A 225 -13.59 -15.49 -29.40
C GLY A 225 -14.62 -16.61 -29.32
N ALA A 226 -15.88 -16.19 -29.32
CA ALA A 226 -16.93 -16.91 -30.01
C ALA A 226 -16.52 -17.21 -31.47
N VAL A 227 -16.35 -18.50 -31.78
CA VAL A 227 -16.55 -19.12 -33.10
C VAL A 227 -16.91 -20.59 -32.78
N ALA A 228 -18.06 -21.15 -33.16
CA ALA A 228 -18.76 -21.10 -34.44
C ALA A 228 -20.30 -21.20 -34.28
#